data_AF-A0A2V9WCA2-F1
#
_entry.id   AF-A0A2V9WCA2-F1
#
_cell.length_a   1.000
_cell.length_b   1.000
_cell.length_c   1.000
_cell.angle_alpha   90.00
_cell.angle_beta   90.00
_cell.angle_gamma   90.00
#
_symmetry.space_group_name_H-M   'P 1'
#
loop_
_entity.id
_entity.type
_entity.pdbx_description
1 polymer ?
#
loop_
_entity_poly.entity_id
_entity_poly.type
_entity_poly.pdbx_seq_one_letter_code
_entity_poly.pdbx_strand_id
1 'polypeptide(L)'
;MRRCIVLVLFLVSCVVGQNVDAQTTPDLNADSGSSANSAAPVPSDPAGANDSLDWLFPLHRLNRSLPSWFRIGGEYRGRLEGPTGIGFTGTNDFYFLDRLRVKMGIKPKEWLLFYGEVQDARIFFNHHIANANPYEDKWTLWQAYSQVGNSETGWADALAGRQVLRFGDERVIGPSEWLNVGRTFNVARVDLHHPGYEVSVFASSVVPGDNSDLHSALRGNNLYGIYGSFQNIVPKADFEPYVLWRVAPSSSELSETLNRGHLNE
;
A
#
# COMPACT_ATOMS: atom_id res chain seq x y z
N MET A 1 -5.43 33.71 31.26
CA MET A 1 -6.69 33.17 30.70
C MET A 1 -6.40 31.80 30.12
N ARG A 2 -6.90 30.72 30.73
CA ARG A 2 -6.75 29.35 30.22
C ARG A 2 -7.71 29.18 29.04
N ARG A 3 -7.20 28.87 27.86
CA ARG A 3 -8.03 28.44 26.72
C ARG A 3 -7.93 26.93 26.60
N CYS A 4 -9.01 26.26 27.01
CA CYS A 4 -9.27 24.86 26.69
C CYS A 4 -9.50 24.77 25.18
N ILE A 5 -8.70 23.98 24.47
CA ILE A 5 -8.99 23.57 23.10
C ILE A 5 -9.58 22.17 23.20
N VAL A 6 -10.85 22.06 22.83
CA VAL A 6 -11.57 20.79 22.71
C VAL A 6 -11.22 20.22 21.34
N LEU A 7 -10.45 19.13 21.34
CA LEU A 7 -10.18 18.32 20.14
C LEU A 7 -11.36 17.35 19.96
N VAL A 8 -12.17 17.54 18.92
CA VAL A 8 -13.20 16.56 18.54
C VAL A 8 -12.64 15.75 17.36
N LEU A 9 -12.24 14.52 17.65
CA LEU A 9 -11.77 13.56 16.68
C LEU A 9 -12.94 12.63 16.31
N PHE A 10 -13.42 12.67 15.06
CA PHE A 10 -14.27 11.61 14.54
C PHE A 10 -13.39 10.57 13.88
N LEU A 11 -13.10 9.50 14.62
CA LEU A 11 -12.42 8.32 14.12
C LEU A 11 -13.47 7.24 13.87
N VAL A 12 -13.80 6.99 12.60
CA VAL A 12 -14.54 5.78 12.22
C VAL A 12 -13.52 4.82 11.63
N SER A 13 -12.90 4.03 12.51
CA SER A 13 -12.14 2.85 12.11
C SER A 13 -12.99 1.63 12.47
N CYS A 14 -13.67 1.05 11.48
CA CYS A 14 -14.09 -0.35 11.57
C CYS A 14 -12.83 -1.21 11.37
N VAL A 15 -12.11 -1.50 12.46
CA VAL A 15 -11.11 -2.57 12.45
C VAL A 15 -11.86 -3.87 12.70
N VAL A 16 -12.15 -4.61 11.62
CA VAL A 16 -12.39 -6.04 11.71
C VAL A 16 -11.02 -6.69 11.84
N GLY A 17 -10.80 -7.47 12.90
CA GLY A 17 -9.58 -8.24 13.05
C GLY A 17 -9.44 -9.23 11.90
N GLN A 18 -8.55 -8.92 10.96
CA GLN A 18 -8.07 -9.86 9.94
C GLN A 18 -6.75 -10.42 10.43
N ASN A 19 -6.58 -11.75 10.33
CA ASN A 19 -5.27 -12.37 10.44
C ASN A 19 -4.37 -11.71 9.39
N VAL A 20 -3.22 -11.20 9.82
CA VAL A 20 -2.33 -10.42 8.96
C VAL A 20 -1.45 -11.40 8.18
N ASP A 21 -1.81 -11.65 6.93
CA ASP A 21 -0.94 -12.35 5.98
C ASP A 21 0.22 -11.43 5.58
N ALA A 22 1.39 -12.03 5.43
CA ALA A 22 2.66 -11.36 5.57
C ALA A 22 3.03 -10.50 4.35
N GLN A 23 2.34 -10.71 3.22
CA GLN A 23 2.22 -9.74 2.13
C GLN A 23 0.89 -9.95 1.37
N THR A 24 -0.12 -9.14 1.69
CA THR A 24 -1.39 -9.18 0.96
C THR A 24 -1.21 -8.72 -0.49
N THR A 25 -1.42 -9.64 -1.44
CA THR A 25 -1.80 -9.26 -2.80
C THR A 25 -3.03 -8.35 -2.71
N PRO A 26 -3.17 -7.32 -3.57
CA PRO A 26 -4.36 -6.47 -3.59
C PRO A 26 -5.59 -7.37 -3.64
N ASP A 27 -6.44 -7.27 -2.62
CA ASP A 27 -7.65 -8.08 -2.54
C ASP A 27 -8.58 -7.65 -3.67
N LEU A 28 -8.44 -8.32 -4.81
CA LEU A 28 -9.31 -8.09 -5.95
C LEU A 28 -10.74 -8.51 -5.59
N ASN A 29 -10.93 -9.37 -4.58
CA ASN A 29 -12.17 -9.98 -4.13
C ASN A 29 -12.88 -9.23 -3.00
N ALA A 30 -12.51 -7.99 -2.67
CA ALA A 30 -13.18 -7.20 -1.63
C ALA A 30 -14.63 -6.84 -2.02
N ASP A 31 -15.51 -7.83 -1.90
CA ASP A 31 -16.94 -7.67 -1.70
C ASP A 31 -17.08 -7.26 -0.23
N SER A 32 -17.51 -6.02 0.01
CA SER A 32 -17.71 -5.49 1.35
C SER A 32 -18.82 -6.29 2.05
N GLY A 33 -18.42 -7.34 2.77
CA GLY A 33 -19.29 -8.17 3.58
C GLY A 33 -19.98 -7.34 4.66
N SER A 34 -21.27 -7.08 4.46
CA SER A 34 -22.17 -6.70 5.54
C SER A 34 -22.28 -7.88 6.51
N SER A 35 -21.88 -7.65 7.75
CA SER A 35 -22.00 -8.60 8.85
C SER A 35 -23.46 -9.02 9.06
N ALA A 36 -23.78 -10.28 8.77
CA ALA A 36 -25.04 -10.88 9.15
C ALA A 36 -25.03 -11.22 10.65
N ASN A 37 -25.89 -10.57 11.43
CA ASN A 37 -26.35 -11.13 12.69
C ASN A 37 -27.81 -10.73 12.96
N SER A 38 -28.58 -11.76 13.31
CA SER A 38 -29.91 -11.76 13.96
C SER A 38 -31.11 -11.36 13.11
N ALA A 39 -31.85 -12.40 12.68
CA ALA A 39 -33.12 -12.33 12.01
C ALA A 39 -34.26 -11.87 12.95
N ALA A 40 -35.06 -10.91 12.47
CA ALA A 40 -36.45 -10.72 12.82
C ALA A 40 -37.26 -10.69 11.51
N PRO A 41 -38.50 -11.20 11.47
CA PRO A 41 -39.24 -11.33 10.21
C PRO A 41 -39.67 -9.95 9.70
N VAL A 42 -39.15 -9.55 8.55
CA VAL A 42 -39.58 -8.35 7.82
C VAL A 42 -40.81 -8.72 6.98
N PRO A 43 -41.90 -7.92 6.99
CA PRO A 43 -43.07 -8.20 6.17
C PRO A 43 -42.71 -8.04 4.68
N SER A 44 -43.35 -8.85 3.84
CA SER A 44 -43.11 -8.92 2.40
C SER A 44 -43.40 -7.58 1.71
N ASP A 45 -42.36 -6.93 1.20
CA ASP A 45 -42.42 -5.70 0.40
C ASP A 45 -43.05 -6.01 -0.97
N PRO A 46 -43.98 -5.18 -1.49
CA PRO A 46 -44.65 -5.44 -2.74
C PRO A 46 -43.71 -5.12 -3.91
N ALA A 47 -43.78 -5.98 -4.91
CA ALA A 47 -43.09 -5.94 -6.20
C ALA A 47 -42.61 -4.55 -6.69
N GLY A 48 -41.33 -4.49 -7.07
CA GLY A 48 -40.94 -3.78 -8.28
C GLY A 48 -40.12 -2.50 -8.15
N ALA A 49 -39.10 -2.46 -7.28
CA ALA A 49 -37.95 -1.60 -7.51
C ALA A 49 -36.71 -2.28 -6.92
N ASN A 50 -35.85 -2.80 -7.78
CA ASN A 50 -34.53 -3.27 -7.37
C ASN A 50 -33.69 -2.01 -7.07
N ASP A 51 -33.94 -1.38 -5.92
CA ASP A 51 -33.34 -0.12 -5.46
C ASP A 51 -31.93 -0.37 -4.92
N SER A 52 -31.15 -1.14 -5.69
CA SER A 52 -29.77 -1.46 -5.37
C SER A 52 -28.97 -0.16 -5.33
N LEU A 53 -28.34 0.14 -4.20
CA LEU A 53 -27.44 1.28 -3.97
C LEU A 53 -26.18 1.28 -4.87
N ASP A 54 -26.16 0.46 -5.92
CA ASP A 54 -25.11 0.27 -6.90
C ASP A 54 -24.60 1.55 -7.58
N TRP A 55 -25.42 2.61 -7.61
CA TRP A 55 -25.02 3.91 -8.17
C TRP A 55 -23.99 4.64 -7.30
N LEU A 56 -23.97 4.37 -5.99
CA LEU A 56 -22.95 4.88 -5.06
C LEU A 56 -21.58 4.22 -5.30
N PHE A 57 -21.56 3.08 -6.00
CA PHE A 57 -20.36 2.28 -6.24
C PHE A 57 -20.18 2.03 -7.74
N PRO A 58 -19.88 3.08 -8.54
CA PRO A 58 -19.80 2.97 -9.99
C PRO A 58 -18.76 1.94 -10.46
N LEU A 59 -17.64 1.77 -9.74
CA LEU A 59 -16.64 0.74 -10.02
C LEU A 59 -17.16 -0.67 -9.79
N HIS A 60 -18.01 -0.89 -8.78
CA HIS A 60 -18.63 -2.21 -8.53
C HIS A 60 -19.63 -2.55 -9.64
N ARG A 61 -20.44 -1.59 -10.08
CA ARG A 61 -21.31 -1.75 -11.26
C ARG A 61 -20.49 -2.07 -12.51
N LEU A 62 -19.40 -1.35 -12.75
CA LEU A 62 -18.51 -1.59 -13.88
C LEU A 62 -17.93 -3.01 -13.84
N ASN A 63 -17.39 -3.44 -12.71
CA ASN A 63 -16.80 -4.78 -12.55
C ASN A 63 -17.79 -5.92 -12.79
N ARG A 64 -19.09 -5.75 -12.48
CA ARG A 64 -20.13 -6.75 -12.83
C ARG A 64 -20.36 -6.90 -14.33
N SER A 65 -20.08 -5.86 -15.10
CA SER A 65 -20.18 -5.89 -16.57
C SER A 65 -18.89 -6.37 -17.26
N LEU A 66 -17.79 -6.43 -16.53
CA LEU A 66 -16.50 -6.89 -17.03
C LEU A 66 -16.41 -8.42 -16.93
N PRO A 67 -15.57 -9.07 -17.76
CA PRO A 67 -15.27 -10.48 -17.59
C PRO A 67 -14.73 -10.78 -16.19
N SER A 68 -15.05 -11.94 -15.62
CA SER A 68 -14.62 -12.31 -14.26
C SER A 68 -13.10 -12.30 -14.04
N TRP A 69 -12.32 -12.44 -15.12
CA TRP A 69 -10.86 -12.37 -15.11
C TRP A 69 -10.30 -10.94 -15.13
N PHE A 70 -11.14 -9.90 -15.21
CA PHE A 70 -10.71 -8.51 -15.30
C PHE A 70 -11.38 -7.65 -14.25
N ARG A 71 -10.60 -6.85 -13.50
CA ARG A 71 -11.13 -5.95 -12.48
C ARG A 71 -10.44 -4.61 -12.51
N ILE A 72 -11.22 -3.57 -12.25
CA ILE A 72 -10.76 -2.19 -12.07
C ILE A 72 -11.10 -1.75 -10.63
N GLY A 73 -10.17 -1.06 -10.00
CA GLY A 73 -10.35 -0.48 -8.68
C GLY A 73 -9.77 0.93 -8.62
N GLY A 74 -9.94 1.57 -7.48
CA GLY A 74 -9.31 2.84 -7.22
C GLY A 74 -9.32 3.21 -5.75
N GLU A 75 -8.48 4.17 -5.40
CA GLU A 75 -8.39 4.77 -4.08
C GLU A 75 -8.25 6.27 -4.26
N TYR A 76 -9.04 7.04 -3.51
CA TYR A 76 -8.86 8.47 -3.39
C TYR A 76 -8.61 8.81 -1.93
N ARG A 77 -7.62 9.67 -1.67
CA ARG A 77 -7.28 10.14 -0.34
C ARG A 77 -7.01 11.64 -0.36
N GLY A 78 -7.84 12.39 0.35
CA GLY A 78 -7.57 13.78 0.69
C GLY A 78 -7.10 13.89 2.14
N ARG A 79 -6.09 14.74 2.39
CA ARG A 79 -5.61 15.01 3.75
C ARG A 79 -5.17 16.45 3.92
N LEU A 80 -5.64 17.06 4.99
CA LEU A 80 -5.28 18.41 5.39
C LEU A 80 -4.20 18.31 6.49
N GLU A 81 -3.06 18.95 6.29
CA GLU A 81 -1.95 18.96 7.26
C GLU A 81 -1.51 20.39 7.57
N GLY A 82 -1.23 20.67 8.84
CA GLY A 82 -0.74 21.96 9.31
C GLY A 82 0.33 21.77 10.38
N PRO A 83 1.59 21.52 9.99
CA PRO A 83 2.64 21.25 10.96
C PRO A 83 2.94 22.46 11.85
N THR A 84 2.95 22.25 13.15
CA THR A 84 3.29 23.27 14.15
C THR A 84 4.51 22.85 14.97
N GLY A 85 5.39 23.80 15.29
CA GLY A 85 6.49 23.54 16.23
C GLY A 85 7.64 22.72 15.66
N ILE A 86 7.72 22.57 14.33
CA ILE A 86 8.90 21.98 13.68
C ILE A 86 10.11 22.87 14.00
N GLY A 87 11.16 22.25 14.56
CA GLY A 87 12.37 22.96 15.00
C GLY A 87 12.11 23.99 16.11
N PHE A 88 11.02 23.86 16.88
CA PHE A 88 10.61 24.81 17.93
C PHE A 88 10.31 26.22 17.42
N THR A 89 10.01 26.36 16.13
CA THR A 89 9.62 27.64 15.51
C THR A 89 8.11 27.71 15.29
N GLY A 90 7.58 28.93 15.25
CA GLY A 90 6.20 29.16 14.84
C GLY A 90 6.07 28.95 13.34
N THR A 91 5.37 27.91 12.93
CA THR A 91 5.01 27.65 11.54
C THR A 91 3.51 27.88 11.34
N ASN A 92 3.16 28.64 10.30
CA ASN A 92 1.79 28.81 9.83
C ASN A 92 1.71 28.34 8.38
N ASP A 93 2.02 27.07 8.18
CA ASP A 93 1.91 26.40 6.88
C ASP A 93 0.82 25.35 6.98
N PHE A 94 -0.06 25.34 5.99
CA PHE A 94 -1.12 24.36 5.89
C PHE A 94 -1.28 23.99 4.43
N TYR A 95 -1.38 22.70 4.16
CA TYR A 95 -1.46 22.18 2.82
C TYR A 95 -2.45 21.02 2.76
N PHE A 96 -2.99 20.82 1.57
CA PHE A 96 -3.87 19.71 1.26
C PHE A 96 -3.12 18.72 0.37
N LEU A 97 -2.95 17.50 0.88
CA LEU A 97 -2.45 16.37 0.14
C LEU A 97 -3.61 15.65 -0.53
N ASP A 98 -3.48 15.49 -1.83
CA ASP A 98 -4.40 14.74 -2.68
C ASP A 98 -3.68 13.52 -3.23
N ARG A 99 -4.37 12.38 -3.29
CA ARG A 99 -3.86 11.17 -3.91
C ARG A 99 -4.97 10.36 -4.53
N LEU A 100 -4.84 10.13 -5.83
CA LEU A 100 -5.65 9.21 -6.61
C LEU A 100 -4.79 8.02 -7.04
N ARG A 101 -5.29 6.80 -6.83
CA ARG A 101 -4.73 5.57 -7.39
C ARG A 101 -5.80 4.87 -8.21
N VAL A 102 -5.46 4.48 -9.43
CA VAL A 102 -6.31 3.66 -10.29
C VAL A 102 -5.64 2.31 -10.43
N LYS A 103 -6.39 1.25 -10.13
CA LYS A 103 -5.91 -0.13 -10.00
C LYS A 103 -6.53 -1.00 -11.10
N MET A 104 -5.75 -1.93 -11.64
CA MET A 104 -6.20 -2.88 -12.64
C MET A 104 -5.62 -4.26 -12.33
N GLY A 105 -6.48 -5.28 -12.36
CA GLY A 105 -6.10 -6.68 -12.21
C GLY A 105 -6.61 -7.51 -13.38
N ILE A 106 -5.73 -8.34 -13.94
CA ILE A 106 -6.04 -9.29 -15.00
C ILE A 106 -5.63 -10.68 -14.51
N LYS A 107 -6.61 -11.57 -14.28
CA LYS A 107 -6.41 -12.94 -13.78
C LYS A 107 -6.96 -13.96 -14.80
N PRO A 108 -6.28 -14.20 -15.96
CA PRO A 108 -6.79 -15.09 -17.00
C PRO A 108 -6.95 -16.54 -16.56
N LYS A 109 -6.16 -16.95 -15.55
CA LYS A 109 -6.18 -18.26 -14.89
C LYS A 109 -5.99 -18.05 -13.40
N GLU A 110 -6.39 -19.03 -12.60
CA GLU A 110 -6.28 -18.95 -11.14
C GLU A 110 -4.83 -18.79 -10.64
N TRP A 111 -3.87 -19.28 -11.42
CA TRP A 111 -2.43 -19.23 -11.12
C TRP A 111 -1.69 -18.08 -11.83
N LEU A 112 -2.37 -17.21 -12.59
CA LEU A 112 -1.70 -16.14 -13.35
C LEU A 112 -2.39 -14.81 -13.13
N LEU A 113 -1.66 -13.85 -12.57
CA LEU A 113 -2.13 -12.49 -12.31
C LEU A 113 -1.19 -11.47 -12.97
N PHE A 114 -1.78 -10.47 -13.63
CA PHE A 114 -1.13 -9.22 -13.98
C PHE A 114 -1.80 -8.09 -13.20
N TYR A 115 -0.99 -7.26 -12.55
CA TYR A 115 -1.47 -6.13 -11.77
C TYR A 115 -0.80 -4.84 -12.23
N GLY A 116 -1.59 -3.78 -12.32
CA GLY A 116 -1.13 -2.44 -12.64
C GLY A 116 -1.81 -1.39 -11.77
N GLU A 117 -1.07 -0.39 -11.36
CA GLU A 117 -1.55 0.72 -10.56
C GLU A 117 -0.86 2.01 -10.97
N VAL A 118 -1.65 3.03 -11.29
CA VAL A 118 -1.17 4.39 -11.57
C VAL A 118 -1.58 5.28 -10.42
N GLN A 119 -0.67 6.13 -9.97
CA GLN A 119 -0.86 7.08 -8.88
C GLN A 119 -0.68 8.52 -9.39
N ASP A 120 -1.58 9.41 -9.00
CA ASP A 120 -1.39 10.85 -9.08
C ASP A 120 -1.52 11.42 -7.67
N ALA A 121 -0.43 11.98 -7.15
CA ALA A 121 -0.33 12.54 -5.81
C ALA A 121 0.10 14.00 -5.92
N ARG A 122 -0.64 14.90 -5.27
CA ARG A 122 -0.44 16.35 -5.37
C ARG A 122 -0.48 17.01 -4.02
N ILE A 123 0.17 18.17 -3.94
CA ILE A 123 0.09 19.05 -2.79
C ILE A 123 -0.50 20.40 -3.23
N PHE A 124 -1.53 20.85 -2.51
CA PHE A 124 -2.21 22.12 -2.74
C PHE A 124 -2.04 23.04 -1.54
N PHE A 125 -2.11 24.35 -1.78
CA PHE A 125 -2.01 25.42 -0.77
C PHE A 125 -0.68 25.45 0.00
N ASN A 126 0.31 24.66 -0.41
CA ASN A 126 1.65 24.65 0.13
C ASN A 126 2.45 25.89 -0.31
N HIS A 127 3.14 26.52 0.65
CA HIS A 127 3.99 27.69 0.40
C HIS A 127 5.46 27.50 0.79
N HIS A 128 5.81 26.42 1.49
CA HIS A 128 7.13 26.28 2.12
C HIS A 128 7.84 24.94 1.83
N ILE A 129 7.10 23.90 1.49
CA ILE A 129 7.65 22.57 1.17
C ILE A 129 7.93 22.49 -0.33
N ALA A 130 8.90 21.70 -0.75
CA ALA A 130 9.11 21.44 -2.18
C ALA A 130 7.96 20.59 -2.74
N ASN A 131 7.44 20.96 -3.91
CA ASN A 131 6.49 20.15 -4.68
C ASN A 131 7.24 19.00 -5.37
N ALA A 132 7.63 18.02 -4.57
CA ALA A 132 8.37 16.84 -4.99
C ALA A 132 8.07 15.71 -4.01
N ASN A 133 8.67 14.54 -4.27
CA ASN A 133 8.67 13.45 -3.32
C ASN A 133 9.17 13.90 -1.94
N PRO A 134 8.53 13.47 -0.85
CA PRO A 134 7.45 12.47 -0.75
C PRO A 134 6.00 13.03 -0.78
N TYR A 135 5.80 14.27 -1.24
CA TYR A 135 4.51 14.96 -1.19
C TYR A 135 3.77 15.02 -2.54
N GLU A 136 4.52 15.12 -3.64
CA GLU A 136 3.95 15.23 -4.98
C GLU A 136 4.68 14.31 -5.96
N ASP A 137 3.89 13.56 -6.73
CA ASP A 137 4.34 12.69 -7.80
C ASP A 137 3.16 12.39 -8.75
N LYS A 138 3.29 12.78 -10.03
CA LYS A 138 2.14 12.90 -10.95
C LYS A 138 2.15 11.75 -11.96
N TRP A 139 1.00 11.09 -12.11
CA TRP A 139 0.78 10.04 -13.12
C TRP A 139 1.83 8.92 -13.12
N THR A 140 2.33 8.56 -11.95
CA THR A 140 3.37 7.56 -11.78
C THR A 140 2.84 6.16 -11.90
N LEU A 141 3.58 5.30 -12.62
CA LEU A 141 3.37 3.85 -12.55
C LEU A 141 3.82 3.33 -11.16
N TRP A 142 2.85 3.22 -10.26
CA TRP A 142 3.05 2.90 -8.86
C TRP A 142 3.36 1.41 -8.66
N GLN A 143 2.53 0.53 -9.21
CA GLN A 143 2.79 -0.91 -9.23
C GLN A 143 2.53 -1.46 -10.62
N ALA A 144 3.34 -2.42 -11.03
CA ALA A 144 3.21 -3.11 -12.31
C ALA A 144 3.95 -4.44 -12.25
N TYR A 145 3.26 -5.54 -12.06
CA TYR A 145 3.89 -6.84 -11.89
C TYR A 145 3.07 -7.98 -12.47
N SER A 146 3.75 -9.09 -12.69
CA SER A 146 3.14 -10.38 -13.01
C SER A 146 3.42 -11.36 -11.87
N GLN A 147 2.44 -12.20 -11.54
CA GLN A 147 2.55 -13.25 -10.54
C GLN A 147 2.10 -14.59 -11.15
N VAL A 148 2.86 -15.63 -10.83
CA VAL A 148 2.61 -17.02 -11.21
C VAL A 148 2.49 -17.86 -9.94
N GLY A 149 1.44 -18.68 -9.84
CA GLY A 149 1.02 -19.34 -8.61
C GLY A 149 -0.24 -18.69 -8.04
N ASN A 150 -0.72 -19.22 -6.92
CA ASN A 150 -1.88 -18.68 -6.22
C ASN A 150 -1.49 -18.48 -4.76
N SER A 151 -1.47 -17.23 -4.29
CA SER A 151 -1.09 -16.87 -2.92
C SER A 151 -2.13 -17.31 -1.87
N GLU A 152 -3.38 -17.59 -2.27
CA GLU A 152 -4.45 -18.01 -1.35
C GLU A 152 -4.51 -19.54 -1.18
N THR A 153 -4.28 -20.30 -2.26
CA THR A 153 -4.49 -21.76 -2.27
C THR A 153 -3.27 -22.57 -2.68
N GLY A 154 -2.24 -21.94 -3.24
CA GLY A 154 -1.01 -22.59 -3.66
C GLY A 154 -0.01 -22.71 -2.51
N TRP A 155 0.90 -23.69 -2.58
CA TRP A 155 2.01 -23.81 -1.65
C TRP A 155 3.19 -22.89 -2.01
N ALA A 156 3.16 -22.29 -3.20
CA ALA A 156 4.13 -21.32 -3.65
C ALA A 156 3.55 -20.39 -4.71
N ASP A 157 4.07 -19.17 -4.75
CA ASP A 157 3.93 -18.27 -5.88
C ASP A 157 5.21 -17.45 -6.10
N ALA A 158 5.34 -16.91 -7.29
CA ALA A 158 6.46 -16.08 -7.68
C ALA A 158 5.96 -14.85 -8.42
N LEU A 159 6.61 -13.72 -8.16
CA LEU A 159 6.25 -12.43 -8.71
C LEU A 159 7.48 -11.71 -9.23
N ALA A 160 7.31 -10.98 -10.32
CA ALA A 160 8.31 -10.06 -10.83
C ALA A 160 7.68 -8.78 -11.39
N GLY A 161 8.31 -7.64 -11.10
CA GLY A 161 7.89 -6.32 -11.60
C GLY A 161 8.07 -5.23 -10.55
N ARG A 162 7.31 -4.15 -10.65
CA ARG A 162 7.25 -3.10 -9.64
C ARG A 162 6.14 -3.41 -8.63
N GLN A 163 6.50 -3.53 -7.36
CA GLN A 163 5.57 -3.83 -6.28
C GLN A 163 5.91 -3.02 -5.04
N VAL A 164 4.90 -2.75 -4.22
CA VAL A 164 5.12 -2.38 -2.82
C VAL A 164 5.45 -3.64 -2.02
N LEU A 165 6.59 -3.65 -1.33
CA LEU A 165 6.93 -4.68 -0.35
C LEU A 165 6.37 -4.29 1.01
N ARG A 166 5.69 -5.23 1.67
CA ARG A 166 5.18 -5.11 3.04
C ARG A 166 5.55 -6.40 3.75
N PHE A 167 6.35 -6.30 4.80
CA PHE A 167 6.71 -7.45 5.63
C PHE A 167 6.58 -7.09 7.11
N GLY A 168 6.03 -8.02 7.90
CA GLY A 168 5.78 -7.95 9.34
C GLY A 168 5.42 -6.56 9.86
N ASP A 169 4.19 -6.16 9.55
CA ASP A 169 3.58 -4.86 9.89
C ASP A 169 4.40 -3.64 9.43
N GLU A 170 5.18 -3.80 8.37
CA GLU A 170 6.00 -2.74 7.80
C GLU A 170 7.09 -2.22 8.77
N ARG A 171 7.44 -3.00 9.81
CA ARG A 171 8.41 -2.58 10.84
C ARG A 171 9.82 -2.38 10.29
N VAL A 172 10.19 -3.18 9.29
CA VAL A 172 11.52 -3.13 8.65
C VAL A 172 11.42 -2.72 7.18
N ILE A 173 10.46 -3.31 6.45
CA ILE A 173 10.26 -3.04 5.02
C ILE A 173 8.79 -2.69 4.80
N GLY A 174 8.57 -1.48 4.30
CA GLY A 174 7.25 -0.99 3.97
C GLY A 174 7.26 0.20 3.01
N PRO A 175 6.10 0.52 2.43
CA PRO A 175 5.88 1.70 1.59
C PRO A 175 5.91 3.03 2.32
N SER A 176 5.71 3.08 3.64
CA SER A 176 5.39 4.33 4.35
C SER A 176 4.15 5.01 3.76
N GLU A 177 3.01 4.32 3.75
CA GLU A 177 1.73 4.83 3.23
C GLU A 177 1.19 6.06 4.00
N TRP A 178 1.81 6.44 5.12
CA TRP A 178 1.56 7.73 5.75
C TRP A 178 1.97 8.89 4.84
N LEU A 179 3.04 8.77 4.06
CA LEU A 179 3.45 9.80 3.10
C LEU A 179 2.41 9.93 1.99
N ASN A 180 2.40 11.06 1.28
CA ASN A 180 1.51 11.20 0.14
C ASN A 180 1.99 10.28 -0.98
N VAL A 181 3.31 10.27 -1.24
CA VAL A 181 3.97 9.33 -2.13
C VAL A 181 4.73 8.32 -1.28
N GLY A 182 4.33 7.05 -1.36
CA GLY A 182 5.00 5.96 -0.65
C GLY A 182 6.30 5.54 -1.32
N ARG A 183 6.78 4.34 -0.98
CA ARG A 183 7.91 3.66 -1.62
C ARG A 183 7.49 2.39 -2.38
N THR A 184 8.04 2.20 -3.57
CA THR A 184 7.94 0.96 -4.34
C THR A 184 9.31 0.40 -4.68
N PHE A 185 9.31 -0.85 -5.12
CA PHE A 185 10.50 -1.60 -5.44
C PHE A 185 10.30 -2.28 -6.79
N ASN A 186 11.36 -2.35 -7.59
CA ASN A 186 11.44 -3.38 -8.60
C ASN A 186 11.86 -4.67 -7.89
N VAL A 187 11.07 -5.72 -8.00
CA VAL A 187 11.14 -6.94 -7.19
C VAL A 187 11.13 -8.16 -8.10
N ALA A 188 11.91 -9.16 -7.73
CA ALA A 188 11.66 -10.56 -8.02
C ALA A 188 11.56 -11.30 -6.68
N ARG A 189 10.45 -12.00 -6.45
CA ARG A 189 10.14 -12.65 -5.18
C ARG A 189 9.52 -14.02 -5.39
N VAL A 190 9.82 -14.94 -4.50
CA VAL A 190 9.14 -16.23 -4.36
C VAL A 190 8.63 -16.31 -2.93
N ASP A 191 7.37 -16.70 -2.79
CA ASP A 191 6.70 -16.92 -1.52
C ASP A 191 6.36 -18.40 -1.40
N LEU A 192 6.63 -18.97 -0.23
CA LEU A 192 6.30 -20.34 0.13
C LEU A 192 5.24 -20.30 1.23
N HIS A 193 4.13 -21.00 1.00
CA HIS A 193 2.94 -20.95 1.83
C HIS A 193 2.66 -22.32 2.44
N HIS A 194 2.41 -22.31 3.74
CA HIS A 194 1.80 -23.41 4.47
C HIS A 194 0.81 -22.81 5.48
N PRO A 195 -0.28 -23.49 5.86
CA PRO A 195 -1.16 -22.98 6.91
C PRO A 195 -0.38 -22.51 8.15
N GLY A 196 -0.48 -21.21 8.47
CA GLY A 196 0.20 -20.55 9.58
C GLY A 196 1.68 -20.18 9.37
N TYR A 197 2.27 -20.48 8.20
CA TYR A 197 3.67 -20.23 7.90
C TYR A 197 3.85 -19.65 6.50
N GLU A 198 4.60 -18.56 6.41
CA GLU A 198 4.99 -17.94 5.14
C GLU A 198 6.49 -17.69 5.14
N VAL A 199 7.16 -17.96 4.01
CA VAL A 199 8.55 -17.59 3.79
C VAL A 199 8.69 -16.92 2.44
N SER A 200 9.12 -15.66 2.46
CA SER A 200 9.40 -14.85 1.27
C SER A 200 10.90 -14.74 1.05
N VAL A 201 11.36 -15.07 -0.16
CA VAL A 201 12.73 -14.81 -0.62
C VAL A 201 12.68 -13.81 -1.76
N PHE A 202 13.40 -12.71 -1.65
CA PHE A 202 13.31 -11.62 -2.62
C PHE A 202 14.65 -10.99 -2.97
N ALA A 203 14.71 -10.49 -4.20
CA ALA A 203 15.67 -9.53 -4.69
C ALA A 203 14.92 -8.28 -5.11
N SER A 204 15.38 -7.11 -4.66
CA SER A 204 14.67 -5.86 -4.91
C SER A 204 15.62 -4.69 -5.12
N SER A 205 15.12 -3.63 -5.73
CA SER A 205 15.78 -2.33 -5.77
C SER A 205 14.75 -1.23 -5.60
N VAL A 206 15.06 -0.26 -4.74
CA VAL A 206 14.17 0.87 -4.46
C VAL A 206 14.01 1.70 -5.72
N VAL A 207 12.77 2.06 -6.03
CA VAL A 207 12.43 3.02 -7.08
C VAL A 207 12.14 4.35 -6.37
N PRO A 208 13.09 5.30 -6.37
CA PRO A 208 12.80 6.64 -5.87
C PRO A 208 11.80 7.29 -6.83
N GLY A 209 10.89 8.08 -6.30
CA GLY A 209 10.12 8.96 -7.15
C GLY A 209 11.04 10.07 -7.70
N ASP A 210 11.03 10.24 -9.01
CA ASP A 210 11.76 11.28 -9.75
C ASP A 210 10.77 12.12 -10.57
N ASN A 211 11.25 13.07 -11.38
CA ASN A 211 10.36 13.93 -12.19
C ASN A 211 9.88 13.27 -13.51
N SER A 212 10.01 11.95 -13.65
CA SER A 212 9.54 11.20 -14.83
C SER A 212 8.36 10.29 -14.48
N ASP A 213 7.40 10.13 -15.38
CA ASP A 213 6.22 9.28 -15.14
C ASP A 213 6.58 7.79 -14.95
N LEU A 214 7.74 7.38 -15.48
CA LEU A 214 8.32 6.04 -15.37
C LEU A 214 9.66 6.09 -14.66
N HIS A 215 9.61 6.20 -13.33
CA HIS A 215 10.81 6.14 -12.49
C HIS A 215 11.64 4.88 -12.75
N SER A 216 12.95 4.97 -12.55
CA SER A 216 13.85 3.82 -12.64
C SER A 216 14.39 3.44 -11.27
N ALA A 217 14.62 2.14 -11.06
CA ALA A 217 15.30 1.67 -9.86
C ALA A 217 16.75 2.21 -9.81
N LEU A 218 17.25 2.50 -8.60
CA LEU A 218 18.62 2.96 -8.40
C LEU A 218 19.62 1.84 -8.73
N ARG A 219 20.36 2.01 -9.83
CA ARG A 219 21.34 1.01 -10.29
C ARG A 219 22.36 0.70 -9.19
N GLY A 220 22.53 -0.58 -8.90
CA GLY A 220 23.50 -1.07 -7.92
C GLY A 220 23.07 -0.90 -6.46
N ASN A 221 21.92 -0.26 -6.18
CA ASN A 221 21.32 -0.19 -4.84
C ASN A 221 20.26 -1.27 -4.72
N ASN A 222 20.70 -2.49 -4.43
CA ASN A 222 19.86 -3.68 -4.35
C ASN A 222 19.70 -4.12 -2.90
N LEU A 223 18.50 -4.55 -2.54
CA LEU A 223 18.15 -5.16 -1.27
C LEU A 223 17.68 -6.59 -1.54
N TYR A 224 18.40 -7.56 -1.00
CA TYR A 224 18.03 -8.96 -0.99
C TYR A 224 17.56 -9.33 0.40
N GLY A 225 16.65 -10.29 0.49
CA GLY A 225 16.26 -10.76 1.80
C GLY A 225 15.48 -12.05 1.82
N ILE A 226 15.41 -12.60 3.02
CA ILE A 226 14.51 -13.67 3.43
C ILE A 226 13.70 -13.13 4.59
N TYR A 227 12.38 -13.22 4.49
CA TYR A 227 11.47 -12.92 5.56
C TYR A 227 10.63 -14.17 5.84
N GLY A 228 10.38 -14.44 7.12
CA GLY A 228 9.47 -15.50 7.53
C GLY A 228 8.40 -14.93 8.45
N SER A 229 7.19 -15.46 8.34
CA SER A 229 6.11 -15.24 9.30
C SER A 229 5.64 -16.59 9.79
N PHE A 230 5.81 -16.84 11.09
CA PHE A 230 5.46 -18.13 11.68
C PHE A 230 4.51 -17.98 12.86
N GLN A 231 3.27 -18.41 12.65
CA GLN A 231 2.24 -18.43 13.68
C GLN A 231 2.41 -19.66 14.58
N ASN A 232 2.12 -19.50 15.87
CA ASN A 232 2.05 -20.61 16.84
C ASN A 232 3.36 -21.38 17.09
N ILE A 233 4.52 -20.94 16.57
CA ILE A 233 5.82 -21.48 16.99
C ILE A 233 6.13 -21.04 18.43
N VAL A 234 5.72 -19.82 18.79
CA VAL A 234 5.82 -19.29 20.14
C VAL A 234 4.40 -19.17 20.72
N PRO A 235 4.13 -19.65 21.94
CA PRO A 235 2.80 -19.53 22.52
C PRO A 235 2.32 -18.08 22.59
N LYS A 236 1.16 -17.79 21.98
CA LYS A 236 0.52 -16.46 21.93
C LYS A 236 1.36 -15.36 21.26
N ALA A 237 2.27 -15.73 20.36
CA ALA A 237 3.07 -14.77 19.62
C ALA A 237 3.38 -15.30 18.21
N ASP A 238 3.52 -14.36 17.28
CA ASP A 238 4.03 -14.64 15.95
C ASP A 238 5.55 -14.41 15.93
N PHE A 239 6.27 -15.31 15.28
CA PHE A 239 7.72 -15.22 15.13
C PHE A 239 8.06 -14.79 13.71
N GLU A 240 8.69 -13.62 13.57
CA GLU A 240 8.90 -12.95 12.29
C GLU A 240 10.38 -12.60 12.04
N PRO A 241 11.24 -13.57 11.65
CA PRO A 241 12.65 -13.30 11.40
C PRO A 241 12.90 -12.61 10.05
N TYR A 242 13.94 -11.78 10.01
CA TYR A 242 14.43 -11.11 8.81
C TYR A 242 15.92 -11.39 8.61
N VAL A 243 16.30 -11.75 7.39
CA VAL A 243 17.69 -11.74 6.94
C VAL A 243 17.78 -10.82 5.74
N LEU A 244 18.50 -9.71 5.88
CA LEU A 244 18.59 -8.67 4.85
C LEU A 244 20.03 -8.44 4.43
N TRP A 245 20.25 -8.35 3.12
CA TRP A 245 21.55 -8.04 2.53
C TRP A 245 21.40 -6.89 1.54
N ARG A 246 22.00 -5.75 1.87
CA ARG A 246 22.00 -4.57 1.00
C ARG A 246 23.34 -4.44 0.30
N VAL A 247 23.29 -4.27 -1.01
CA VAL A 247 24.44 -3.89 -1.85
C VAL A 247 24.17 -2.48 -2.34
N ALA A 248 25.12 -1.57 -2.12
CA ALA A 248 25.05 -0.21 -2.62
C ALA A 248 26.43 0.23 -3.15
N PRO A 249 26.51 1.08 -4.19
CA PRO A 249 27.77 1.66 -4.63
C PRO A 249 28.38 2.51 -3.50
N SER A 250 29.72 2.56 -3.42
CA SER A 250 30.45 3.35 -2.42
C SER A 250 30.20 4.87 -2.48
N SER A 251 29.53 5.35 -3.54
CA SER A 251 29.28 6.77 -3.83
C SER A 251 27.82 7.09 -4.15
N SER A 252 26.86 6.20 -3.87
CA SER A 252 25.46 6.56 -4.03
C SER A 252 25.06 7.44 -2.85
N GLU A 253 25.23 8.75 -2.98
CA GLU A 253 24.49 9.69 -2.14
C GLU A 253 23.00 9.42 -2.37
N LEU A 254 22.35 8.82 -1.39
CA LEU A 254 20.90 8.80 -1.35
C LEU A 254 20.44 10.25 -1.12
N SER A 255 19.25 10.64 -1.60
CA SER A 255 18.66 11.93 -1.20
C SER A 255 18.59 12.11 0.31
N GLU A 256 18.60 11.01 1.07
CA GLU A 256 18.63 10.95 2.54
C GLU A 256 20.00 11.30 3.17
N THR A 257 21.09 11.21 2.39
CA THR A 257 22.48 11.51 2.81
C THR A 257 23.01 12.83 2.25
N LEU A 258 22.31 13.44 1.29
CA LEU A 258 22.59 14.81 0.86
C LEU A 258 22.51 15.75 2.07
N ASN A 259 23.64 16.37 2.43
CA ASN A 259 23.82 17.29 3.56
C ASN A 259 23.93 16.69 4.98
N ARG A 260 24.12 15.38 5.16
CA ARG A 260 24.56 14.88 6.48
C ARG A 260 26.07 15.08 6.63
N GLY A 261 26.47 15.90 7.60
CA GLY A 261 27.87 16.08 7.97
C GLY A 261 28.53 14.74 8.31
N HIS A 262 29.79 14.59 7.91
CA HIS A 262 30.60 13.43 8.21
C HIS A 262 30.90 13.38 9.72
N LEU A 263 30.72 12.23 10.38
CA LEU A 263 31.05 12.03 11.80
C LEU A 263 32.58 11.97 12.07
N ASN A 264 33.37 12.46 11.12
CA ASN A 264 34.82 12.57 11.19
C ASN A 264 35.29 14.01 10.92
N GLU A 265 34.42 14.98 11.21
CA GLU A 265 34.73 16.41 11.37
C GLU A 265 34.65 16.82 12.86
#